data_AF-A0AA43DBN7-F1
#
_entry.id   AF-A0AA43DBN7-F1
#
_cell.length_a   1.000
_cell.length_b   1.000
_cell.length_c   1.000
_cell.angle_alpha   90.00
_cell.angle_beta   90.00
_cell.angle_gamma   90.00
#
_symmetry.space_group_name_H-M   'P 1'
#
loop_
_entity.id
_entity.type
_entity.pdbx_description
1 polymer ?
#
loop_
_entity_poly.entity_id
_entity_poly.type
_entity_poly.pdbx_seq_one_letter_code
_entity_poly.pdbx_strand_id
1 'polypeptide(L)' 'IKVTTIMPGSVATHFNNRQPGPEDAWKIQPEDIGQIVIDLLEMNPRTLPSKIEVRPSVTK' A
#
# COMPACT_ATOMS: atom_id res chain seq x y z
N ILE A 1 -7.93 12.07 -17.09
CA ILE A 1 -6.79 11.18 -16.76
C ILE A 1 -6.56 11.27 -15.26
N LYS A 2 -6.54 10.14 -14.55
CA LYS A 2 -6.30 10.07 -13.10
C LYS A 2 -4.84 9.71 -12.84
N VAL A 3 -4.15 10.45 -11.97
CA VAL A 3 -2.75 10.20 -11.58
C VAL A 3 -2.63 10.31 -10.07
N THR A 4 -2.10 9.26 -9.44
CA THR A 4 -1.86 9.18 -8.00
C THR A 4 -0.51 8.52 -7.76
N THR A 5 0.25 9.05 -6.81
CA THR A 5 1.48 8.42 -6.30
C THR A 5 1.19 7.77 -4.95
N ILE A 6 1.42 6.45 -4.86
CA ILE A 6 1.34 5.69 -3.61
C ILE A 6 2.77 5.50 -3.08
N MET A 7 3.00 5.88 -1.83
CA MET A 7 4.31 5.85 -1.15
C MET A 7 4.21 4.93 0.07
N PRO A 8 4.31 3.61 -0.12
CA PRO A 8 4.23 2.66 0.98
C PRO A 8 5.54 2.62 1.77
N GLY A 9 5.43 2.38 3.07
CA GLY A 9 6.53 1.93 3.92
C GLY A 9 6.96 0.50 3.59
N SER A 10 7.48 -0.22 4.57
CA SER A 10 7.85 -1.63 4.37
C SER A 10 6.61 -2.49 4.07
N VAL A 11 6.62 -3.16 2.92
CA VAL A 11 5.59 -4.11 2.49
C VAL A 11 6.17 -5.52 2.49
N ALA A 12 5.45 -6.50 3.03
CA ALA A 12 5.84 -7.91 3.08
C ALA A 12 5.73 -8.56 1.68
N THR A 13 6.72 -8.29 0.82
CA THR A 13 6.78 -8.81 -0.56
C THR A 13 8.11 -9.52 -0.81
N HIS A 14 8.19 -10.18 -1.98
CA HIS A 14 9.44 -10.76 -2.47
C HIS A 14 10.42 -9.73 -3.07
N PHE A 15 10.11 -8.43 -2.98
CA PHE A 15 10.96 -7.37 -3.51
C PHE A 15 12.36 -7.42 -2.91
N ASN A 16 13.37 -7.29 -3.78
CA ASN A 16 14.79 -7.36 -3.41
C ASN A 16 15.17 -8.72 -2.78
N ASN A 17 14.72 -9.82 -3.38
CA ASN A 17 15.01 -11.21 -2.97
C ASN A 17 14.63 -11.55 -1.52
N ARG A 18 13.63 -10.87 -0.97
CA ARG A 18 13.10 -11.20 0.36
C ARG A 18 12.14 -12.40 0.28
N GLN A 19 12.01 -13.13 1.38
CA GLN A 19 11.00 -14.17 1.56
C GLN A 19 10.11 -13.72 2.72
N PRO A 20 8.87 -13.24 2.46
CA PRO A 20 7.98 -12.82 3.53
C PRO A 20 7.58 -14.00 4.41
N GLY A 21 7.53 -13.76 5.72
CA GLY A 21 7.24 -14.78 6.74
C GLY A 21 6.51 -14.20 7.96
N PRO A 22 6.22 -15.02 8.99
CA PRO A 22 5.48 -14.58 10.17
C PRO A 22 6.08 -13.38 10.90
N GLU A 23 7.40 -13.21 10.85
CA GLU A 23 8.15 -12.09 11.43
C GLU A 23 7.89 -10.74 10.73
N ASP A 24 7.26 -10.77 9.55
CA ASP A 24 6.89 -9.62 8.75
C ASP A 24 5.43 -9.21 8.91
N ALA A 25 4.68 -9.84 9.83
CA ALA A 25 3.28 -9.51 10.11
C ALA A 25 3.05 -8.06 10.55
N TRP A 26 4.09 -7.40 11.09
CA TRP A 26 4.03 -5.97 11.46
C TRP A 26 4.14 -5.04 10.24
N LYS A 27 4.60 -5.52 9.07
CA LYS A 27 4.70 -4.72 7.83
C LYS A 27 3.33 -4.58 7.18
N ILE A 28 3.23 -3.64 6.23
CA ILE A 28 2.06 -3.54 5.35
C ILE A 28 1.97 -4.84 4.54
N GLN A 29 0.77 -5.38 4.37
CA GLN A 29 0.56 -6.55 3.52
C GLN A 29 0.28 -6.11 2.07
N PRO A 30 0.65 -6.91 1.06
CA PRO A 30 0.39 -6.58 -0.35
C PRO A 30 -1.10 -6.30 -0.63
N GLU A 31 -1.99 -7.01 0.05
CA GLU A 31 -3.44 -6.89 -0.05
C GLU A 31 -3.93 -5.51 0.38
N ASP A 32 -3.29 -4.89 1.39
CA ASP A 32 -3.63 -3.54 1.84
C ASP A 32 -3.35 -2.51 0.74
N ILE A 33 -2.25 -2.66 0.00
CA ILE A 33 -1.93 -1.80 -1.15
C ILE A 33 -2.90 -2.06 -2.30
N GLY A 34 -3.27 -3.33 -2.52
CA GLY A 34 -4.28 -3.72 -3.49
C GLY A 34 -5.61 -3.03 -3.22
N GLN A 35 -6.06 -3.03 -1.97
CA GLN A 35 -7.31 -2.38 -1.57
C GLN A 35 -7.28 -0.88 -1.84
N ILE A 36 -6.18 -0.19 -1.52
CA ILE A 36 -6.02 1.24 -1.83
C ILE A 36 -6.17 1.52 -3.33
N VAL A 37 -5.61 0.66 -4.19
CA VAL A 37 -5.76 0.81 -5.64
C VAL A 37 -7.22 0.67 -6.07
N ILE A 38 -7.95 -0.32 -5.55
CA ILE A 38 -9.37 -0.51 -5.84
C ILE A 38 -10.17 0.72 -5.39
N ASP A 39 -9.95 1.19 -4.17
CA ASP A 39 -10.65 2.35 -3.63
C ASP A 39 -10.44 3.58 -4.52
N LEU A 40 -9.23 3.82 -5.02
CA LEU A 40 -8.93 4.92 -5.96
C LEU A 40 -9.64 4.80 -7.31
N LEU A 41 -9.89 3.57 -7.77
CA LEU A 41 -10.64 3.33 -8.99
C LEU A 41 -12.13 3.64 -8.78
N GLU A 42 -12.69 3.26 -7.62
CA GLU A 42 -14.10 3.40 -7.26
C GLU A 42 -14.47 4.79 -6.70
N MET A 43 -13.49 5.61 -6.32
CA MET A 43 -13.71 6.99 -5.88
C MET A 43 -14.53 7.82 -6.89
N ASN A 44 -15.33 8.76 -6.37
CA ASN A 44 -16.11 9.67 -7.19
C ASN A 44 -15.21 10.37 -8.22
N PRO A 45 -15.57 10.39 -9.53
CA PRO A 45 -14.72 10.96 -10.58
C PRO A 45 -14.32 12.43 -10.39
N ARG A 46 -15.03 13.18 -9.54
CA ARG A 46 -14.71 14.59 -9.23
C ARG A 46 -13.61 14.76 -8.18
N THR A 47 -13.14 13.68 -7.56
CA THR A 47 -12.14 13.69 -6.48
C THR A 47 -11.08 12.63 -6.73
N LEU A 48 -9.81 13.00 -6.57
CA LEU A 48 -8.69 12.06 -6.63
C LEU A 48 -7.56 12.53 -5.72
N PRO A 49 -7.11 11.70 -4.77
CA PRO A 49 -5.90 11.98 -4.00
C PRO A 49 -4.67 11.92 -4.91
N SER A 50 -3.87 12.98 -4.97
CA SER A 50 -2.65 12.99 -5.79
C SER A 50 -1.50 12.19 -5.16
N LYS A 51 -1.44 12.12 -3.83
CA LYS A 51 -0.35 11.49 -3.08
C LYS A 51 -0.89 10.82 -1.83
N ILE A 52 -0.50 9.57 -1.62
CA ILE A 52 -0.91 8.76 -0.47
C ILE A 52 0.34 8.17 0.16
N GLU A 53 0.58 8.52 1.41
CA GLU A 53 1.65 7.94 2.22
C GLU A 53 1.06 6.88 3.16
N VAL A 54 1.68 5.71 3.19
CA VAL A 54 1.20 4.57 3.99
C VAL A 54 2.33 4.05 4.86
N ARG A 55 2.06 3.85 6.15
CA ARG A 55 3.01 3.31 7.13
C ARG A 55 2.35 2.18 7.92
N PRO A 56 3.13 1.19 8.40
CA PRO A 56 2.61 0.25 9.38
C PRO A 56 2.11 0.97 10.63
N SER A 57 0.95 0.56 11.14
CA SER A 57 0.35 1.11 12.36
C SER A 57 0.92 0.49 13.64
N VAL A 58 1.50 -0.71 13.51
CA VAL A 58 2.10 -1.47 14.60
C VAL A 58 3.62 -1.48 14.47
N THR A 59 4.30 -1.35 15.61
CA THR A 59 5.75 -1.46 15.70
C THR A 59 6.17 -2.91 15.94
N LYS A 60 7.35 -3.25 15.43
CA LYS A 60 8.01 -4.54 15.67
C LYS A 60 8.51 -4.66 17.11
#